data_AF-A0A971J407-F1
#
_entry.id   AF-A0A971J407-F1
#
_cell.length_a   1.000
_cell.length_b   1.000
_cell.length_c   1.000
_cell.angle_alpha   90.00
_cell.angle_beta   90.00
_cell.angle_gamma   90.00
#
_symmetry.space_group_name_H-M   'P 1'
#
loop_
_entity.id
_entity.type
_entity.pdbx_description
1 polymer ?
#
loop_
_entity_poly.entity_id
_entity_poly.type
_entity_poly.pdbx_seq_one_letter_code
_entity_poly.pdbx_strand_id
1 'polypeptide(L)'
;MRKIAIEEAIGLPLGHDITEILPGKVKRRAFRRGHIIKPQDIERLRSLGKEHIYVWEAEDHLVHEDDAAVRLARSAAGFGVSIGTPNQGRVNLQAAIPGLLKIRVNQLQWVNNCDGIIFATLHNNSVVNKHQVVAGTRIIPLAIHEDLLLEAEHLASRPLPLVEVKPFQPLWVAVVTTGSEVNSGLIRDGFSYVVRQKVNTFGGRWMGQTIVPDDAELIAGEIHNFIAEGAQLILVTGGMSVDADDATPRAIRTSGAQVVFHGAPVLPGSHFMLAYLGRVPVCGVPGGALFDKVTTLDLVLPRIFAGERISKADIVALGHGGLCLGCPSCQYPNCSFGKASPF
;
A
#
# COMPACT_ATOMS: atom_id res chain seq x y z
N MET A 1 -16.17 20.17 -28.69
CA MET A 1 -14.87 20.15 -29.44
C MET A 1 -15.13 19.93 -30.91
N ARG A 2 -14.52 20.72 -31.80
CA ARG A 2 -14.78 20.63 -33.24
C ARG A 2 -13.62 19.97 -33.99
N LYS A 3 -13.93 18.98 -34.82
CA LYS A 3 -13.00 18.35 -35.77
C LYS A 3 -12.97 19.21 -37.04
N ILE A 4 -11.80 19.75 -37.37
CA ILE A 4 -11.59 20.55 -38.58
C ILE A 4 -10.46 19.95 -39.43
N ALA A 5 -10.51 20.19 -40.74
CA ALA A 5 -9.41 19.81 -41.64
C ALA A 5 -8.13 20.54 -41.23
N ILE A 6 -6.96 19.91 -41.41
CA ILE A 6 -5.70 20.50 -40.95
C ILE A 6 -5.43 21.86 -41.61
N GLU A 7 -5.84 22.02 -42.87
CA GLU A 7 -5.66 23.24 -43.66
C GLU A 7 -6.50 24.41 -43.12
N GLU A 8 -7.67 24.12 -42.56
CA GLU A 8 -8.57 25.10 -41.93
C GLU A 8 -8.18 25.40 -40.48
N ALA A 9 -7.26 24.63 -39.90
CA ALA A 9 -6.82 24.78 -38.51
C ALA A 9 -5.74 25.85 -38.30
N ILE A 10 -5.23 26.46 -39.38
CA ILE A 10 -4.20 27.49 -39.32
C ILE A 10 -4.69 28.69 -38.50
N GLY A 11 -3.89 29.09 -37.50
CA GLY A 11 -4.23 30.19 -36.58
C GLY A 11 -5.04 29.78 -35.36
N LEU A 12 -5.51 28.53 -35.27
CA LEU A 12 -6.22 28.02 -34.10
C LEU A 12 -5.28 27.29 -33.14
N PRO A 13 -5.57 27.32 -31.82
CA PRO A 13 -4.80 26.59 -30.82
C PRO A 13 -5.09 25.09 -30.86
N LEU A 14 -4.06 24.26 -30.79
CA LEU A 14 -4.21 22.81 -30.64
C LEU A 14 -4.96 22.46 -29.35
N GLY A 15 -6.02 21.66 -29.48
CA GLY A 15 -6.84 21.20 -28.35
C GLY A 15 -6.17 20.15 -27.46
N HIS A 16 -5.10 19.50 -27.91
CA HIS A 16 -4.35 18.48 -27.16
C HIS A 16 -2.94 18.29 -27.69
N ASP A 17 -2.11 17.57 -26.95
CA ASP A 17 -0.76 17.20 -27.39
C ASP A 17 -0.77 16.17 -28.51
N ILE A 18 0.05 16.37 -29.54
CA ILE A 18 0.23 15.40 -30.62
C ILE A 18 1.55 14.66 -30.39
N THR A 19 1.47 13.33 -30.26
CA THR A 19 2.63 12.46 -30.02
C THR A 19 3.10 11.84 -31.32
N GLU A 20 4.39 11.92 -31.57
CA GLU A 20 5.07 11.12 -32.59
C GLU A 20 5.39 9.74 -32.01
N ILE A 21 4.82 8.70 -32.61
CA ILE A 21 5.08 7.31 -32.26
C ILE A 21 5.64 6.60 -33.50
N LEU A 22 6.93 6.29 -33.45
CA LEU A 22 7.62 5.40 -34.40
C LEU A 22 7.96 4.11 -33.63
N PRO A 23 7.28 2.98 -33.90
CA PRO A 23 7.51 1.73 -33.19
C PRO A 23 9.01 1.37 -33.11
N GLY A 24 9.50 1.14 -31.88
CA GLY A 24 10.89 0.75 -31.62
C GLY A 24 11.95 1.86 -31.77
N LYS A 25 11.57 3.10 -32.13
CA LYS A 25 12.54 4.20 -32.36
C LYS A 25 12.28 5.45 -31.54
N VAL A 26 11.07 6.02 -31.63
CA VAL A 26 10.78 7.35 -31.07
C VAL A 26 9.37 7.37 -30.46
N LYS A 27 9.28 7.82 -29.20
CA LYS A 27 8.03 8.21 -28.56
C LYS A 27 8.22 9.57 -27.90
N ARG A 28 7.86 10.65 -28.61
CA ARG A 28 8.02 12.02 -28.09
C ARG A 28 6.83 12.89 -28.45
N ARG A 29 6.62 13.93 -27.64
CA ARG A 29 5.62 14.95 -27.90
C ARG A 29 6.10 15.83 -29.06
N ALA A 30 5.36 15.84 -30.17
CA ALA A 30 5.69 16.61 -31.37
C ALA A 30 5.12 18.04 -31.31
N PHE A 31 3.88 18.16 -30.82
CA PHE A 31 3.23 19.45 -30.60
C PHE A 31 2.62 19.50 -29.19
N ARG A 32 2.67 20.68 -28.57
CA ARG A 32 2.05 20.93 -27.26
C ARG A 32 0.65 21.51 -27.42
N ARG A 33 -0.25 21.19 -26.48
CA ARG A 33 -1.54 21.88 -26.30
C ARG A 33 -1.33 23.40 -26.30
N GLY A 34 -2.23 24.12 -26.96
CA GLY A 34 -2.18 25.58 -27.06
C GLY A 34 -1.18 26.12 -28.08
N HIS A 35 -0.42 25.26 -28.77
CA HIS A 35 0.37 25.69 -29.92
C HIS A 35 -0.56 26.21 -31.03
N ILE A 36 -0.30 27.43 -31.46
CA ILE A 36 -1.02 28.05 -32.58
C ILE A 36 -0.49 27.45 -33.87
N ILE A 37 -1.35 26.76 -34.61
CA ILE A 37 -0.99 26.03 -35.84
C ILE A 37 -0.55 27.04 -36.90
N LYS A 38 0.68 26.89 -37.39
CA LYS A 38 1.24 27.69 -38.48
C LYS A 38 1.15 26.94 -39.80
N PRO A 39 1.19 27.63 -40.96
CA PRO A 39 1.22 26.97 -42.27
C PRO A 39 2.34 25.93 -42.42
N GLN A 40 3.48 26.16 -41.77
CA GLN A 40 4.65 25.27 -41.78
C GLN A 40 4.42 23.96 -41.00
N ASP A 41 3.47 23.94 -40.07
CA ASP A 41 3.18 22.77 -39.24
C ASP A 41 2.35 21.72 -39.99
N ILE A 42 1.68 22.10 -41.07
CA ILE A 42 0.74 21.26 -41.83
C ILE A 42 1.42 19.99 -42.38
N GLU A 43 2.59 20.14 -43.02
CA GLU A 43 3.34 18.98 -43.53
C GLU A 43 3.75 18.03 -42.40
N ARG A 44 4.17 18.59 -41.26
CA ARG A 44 4.58 17.80 -40.10
C ARG A 44 3.39 17.07 -39.49
N LEU A 45 2.24 17.74 -39.31
CA LEU A 45 1.00 17.14 -38.80
C LEU A 45 0.52 16.02 -39.72
N ARG A 46 0.57 16.22 -41.04
CA ARG A 46 0.23 15.20 -42.04
C ARG A 46 1.17 13.99 -41.96
N SER A 47 2.48 14.21 -41.80
CA SER A 47 3.44 13.11 -41.60
C SER A 47 3.23 12.30 -40.31
N LEU A 48 2.52 12.88 -39.32
CA LEU A 48 2.10 12.21 -38.09
C LEU A 48 0.73 11.53 -38.23
N GLY A 49 0.19 11.42 -39.45
CA GLY A 49 -1.08 10.77 -39.73
C GLY A 49 -2.31 11.58 -39.32
N LYS A 50 -2.18 12.91 -39.19
CA LYS A 50 -3.30 13.80 -38.86
C LYS A 50 -3.85 14.46 -40.13
N GLU A 51 -5.04 14.04 -40.54
CA GLU A 51 -5.84 14.73 -41.58
C GLU A 51 -6.82 15.73 -40.98
N HIS A 52 -7.12 15.59 -39.69
CA HIS A 52 -8.00 16.49 -38.97
C HIS A 52 -7.42 16.82 -37.60
N ILE A 53 -7.67 18.05 -37.15
CA ILE A 53 -7.29 18.53 -35.83
C ILE A 53 -8.55 18.79 -35.02
N TYR A 54 -8.48 18.48 -33.73
CA TYR A 54 -9.49 18.91 -32.76
C TYR A 54 -9.08 20.26 -32.18
N VAL A 55 -9.87 21.28 -32.45
CA VAL A 55 -9.75 22.61 -31.87
C VAL A 55 -10.72 22.77 -30.71
N TRP A 56 -10.26 23.48 -29.69
CA TRP A 56 -11.05 23.75 -28.50
C TRP A 56 -12.01 24.91 -28.79
N GLU A 57 -13.28 24.58 -28.99
CA GLU A 57 -14.39 25.53 -28.86
C GLU A 57 -14.95 25.34 -27.45
N ALA A 58 -15.07 26.43 -26.69
CA ALA A 58 -15.59 26.41 -25.33
C ALA A 58 -17.10 26.10 -25.36
N GLU A 59 -17.45 24.81 -25.42
CA GLU A 59 -18.77 24.34 -25.02
C GLU A 59 -18.80 24.33 -23.48
N ASP A 60 -19.88 24.87 -22.89
CA ASP A 60 -19.98 25.28 -21.47
C ASP A 60 -19.80 24.17 -20.41
N HIS A 61 -19.53 22.92 -20.79
CA HIS A 61 -19.49 21.78 -19.87
C HIS A 61 -18.41 20.72 -20.16
N LEU A 62 -17.38 21.03 -20.96
CA LEU A 62 -16.28 20.11 -21.25
C LEU A 62 -14.97 20.52 -20.54
N VAL A 63 -14.32 19.57 -19.89
CA VAL A 63 -13.05 19.74 -19.20
C VAL A 63 -11.95 19.00 -19.95
N HIS A 64 -10.84 19.68 -20.21
CA HIS A 64 -9.69 19.07 -20.89
C HIS A 64 -9.08 17.95 -20.04
N GLU A 65 -8.61 16.88 -20.69
CA GLU A 65 -8.07 15.67 -20.04
C GLU A 65 -7.04 15.93 -18.93
N ASP A 66 -6.07 16.81 -19.16
CA ASP A 66 -5.03 17.14 -18.17
C ASP A 66 -5.62 17.85 -16.94
N ASP A 67 -6.58 18.75 -17.15
CA ASP A 67 -7.20 19.53 -16.08
C ASP A 67 -8.10 18.61 -15.23
N ALA A 68 -8.87 17.74 -15.90
CA ALA A 68 -9.69 16.71 -15.27
C ALA A 68 -8.84 15.69 -14.48
N ALA A 69 -7.72 15.23 -15.05
CA ALA A 69 -6.82 14.30 -14.37
C ALA A 69 -6.21 14.89 -13.09
N VAL A 70 -5.82 16.16 -13.12
CA VAL A 70 -5.28 16.86 -11.94
C VAL A 70 -6.36 17.04 -10.88
N ARG A 71 -7.57 17.44 -11.26
CA ARG A 71 -8.67 17.61 -10.30
C ARG A 71 -9.05 16.29 -9.64
N LEU A 72 -9.23 15.22 -10.41
CA LEU A 72 -9.52 13.91 -9.87
C LEU A 72 -8.40 13.38 -8.95
N ALA A 73 -7.13 13.56 -9.35
CA ALA A 73 -5.99 13.20 -8.50
C ALA A 73 -5.98 13.97 -7.18
N ARG A 74 -6.37 15.26 -7.18
CA ARG A 74 -6.49 16.09 -5.97
C ARG A 74 -7.61 15.60 -5.06
N SER A 75 -8.77 15.28 -5.61
CA SER A 75 -9.90 14.76 -4.84
C SER A 75 -9.60 13.38 -4.23
N ALA A 76 -8.83 12.54 -4.93
CA ALA A 76 -8.45 11.21 -4.46
C ALA A 76 -7.32 11.19 -3.42
N ALA A 77 -6.45 12.22 -3.40
CA ALA A 77 -5.25 12.25 -2.56
C ALA A 77 -5.56 12.71 -1.13
N GLY A 78 -5.25 11.87 -0.15
CA GLY A 78 -5.33 12.19 1.27
C GLY A 78 -3.97 12.42 1.91
N PHE A 79 -3.90 12.21 3.22
CA PHE A 79 -2.68 12.43 4.01
C PHE A 79 -1.50 11.61 3.47
N GLY A 80 -0.32 12.21 3.42
CA GLY A 80 0.92 11.53 3.02
C GLY A 80 1.06 11.27 1.52
N VAL A 81 0.19 11.85 0.68
CA VAL A 81 0.21 11.70 -0.78
C VAL A 81 0.51 13.05 -1.46
N SER A 82 1.32 13.00 -2.50
CA SER A 82 1.66 14.14 -3.36
C SER A 82 1.27 13.83 -4.81
N ILE A 83 1.07 14.89 -5.60
CA ILE A 83 0.51 14.78 -6.96
C ILE A 83 1.56 15.29 -7.95
N GLY A 84 1.80 14.52 -9.00
CA GLY A 84 2.72 14.88 -10.08
C GLY A 84 2.10 15.84 -11.10
N THR A 85 2.90 16.21 -12.10
CA THR A 85 2.45 17.03 -13.22
C THR A 85 1.64 16.22 -14.23
N PRO A 86 0.58 16.78 -14.84
CA PRO A 86 -0.18 16.10 -15.88
C PRO A 86 0.66 15.87 -17.15
N ASN A 87 0.36 14.76 -17.82
CA ASN A 87 0.94 14.41 -19.11
C ASN A 87 -0.04 13.54 -19.91
N GLN A 88 -0.70 14.13 -20.90
CA GLN A 88 -1.60 13.43 -21.84
C GLN A 88 -2.75 12.73 -21.13
N GLY A 89 -3.44 13.50 -20.28
CA GLY A 89 -4.57 13.05 -19.49
C GLY A 89 -4.18 12.18 -18.30
N ARG A 90 -2.88 11.93 -18.05
CA ARG A 90 -2.40 11.11 -16.94
C ARG A 90 -1.73 11.94 -15.84
N VAL A 91 -2.07 11.64 -14.60
CA VAL A 91 -1.41 12.16 -13.39
C VAL A 91 -1.01 11.01 -12.48
N ASN A 92 0.23 11.01 -12.01
CA ASN A 92 0.70 10.05 -11.02
C ASN A 92 0.60 10.65 -9.61
N LEU A 93 0.23 9.81 -8.64
CA LEU A 93 0.27 10.11 -7.22
C LEU A 93 1.48 9.40 -6.60
N GLN A 94 2.18 10.09 -5.73
CA GLN A 94 3.41 9.62 -5.09
C GLN A 94 3.32 9.73 -3.57
N ALA A 95 3.94 8.81 -2.85
CA ALA A 95 4.07 8.89 -1.41
C ALA A 95 4.93 10.11 -1.02
N ALA A 96 4.36 11.05 -0.26
CA ALA A 96 5.08 12.21 0.26
C ALA A 96 5.95 11.87 1.48
N ILE A 97 5.63 10.77 2.16
CA ILE A 97 6.31 10.22 3.33
C ILE A 97 6.45 8.70 3.19
N PRO A 98 7.45 8.06 3.83
CA PRO A 98 7.43 6.61 3.98
C PRO A 98 6.29 6.18 4.91
N GLY A 99 5.71 5.01 4.67
CA GLY A 99 4.61 4.52 5.50
C GLY A 99 3.82 3.37 4.91
N LEU A 100 2.62 3.16 5.45
CA LEU A 100 1.66 2.16 4.99
C LEU A 100 0.66 2.79 4.02
N LEU A 101 0.65 2.31 2.78
CA LEU A 101 -0.33 2.71 1.77
C LEU A 101 -1.72 2.15 2.13
N LYS A 102 -2.71 3.04 2.14
CA LYS A 102 -4.12 2.73 2.35
C LYS A 102 -4.91 3.10 1.12
N ILE A 103 -5.56 2.10 0.52
CA ILE A 103 -6.44 2.25 -0.63
C ILE A 103 -7.85 1.87 -0.22
N ARG A 104 -8.81 2.73 -0.52
CA ARG A 104 -10.25 2.42 -0.40
C ARG A 104 -10.69 1.65 -1.63
N VAL A 105 -10.53 0.33 -1.60
CA VAL A 105 -10.74 -0.56 -2.76
C VAL A 105 -12.15 -0.42 -3.37
N ASN A 106 -13.19 -0.32 -2.53
CA ASN A 106 -14.57 -0.15 -3.04
C ASN A 106 -14.77 1.20 -3.74
N GLN A 107 -14.24 2.29 -3.17
CA GLN A 107 -14.25 3.61 -3.83
C GLN A 107 -13.48 3.58 -5.16
N LEU A 108 -12.32 2.90 -5.18
CA LEU A 108 -11.53 2.72 -6.39
C LEU A 108 -12.33 2.01 -7.48
N GLN A 109 -13.14 1.00 -7.13
CA GLN A 109 -14.03 0.34 -8.08
C GLN A 109 -15.12 1.29 -8.58
N TRP A 110 -15.76 2.07 -7.70
CA TRP A 110 -16.78 3.04 -8.10
C TRP A 110 -16.24 4.12 -9.05
N VAL A 111 -15.05 4.66 -8.76
CA VAL A 111 -14.38 5.63 -9.65
C VAL A 111 -14.08 5.03 -11.01
N ASN A 112 -13.63 3.77 -11.06
CA ASN A 112 -13.37 3.07 -12.33
C ASN A 112 -14.63 2.64 -13.09
N ASN A 113 -15.83 2.73 -12.47
CA ASN A 113 -17.09 2.55 -13.18
C ASN A 113 -17.56 3.83 -13.88
N CYS A 114 -16.90 4.97 -13.67
CA CYS A 114 -17.20 6.21 -14.39
C CYS A 114 -16.59 6.17 -15.80
N ASP A 115 -17.42 6.37 -16.83
CA ASP A 115 -16.99 6.30 -18.22
C ASP A 115 -15.89 7.32 -18.53
N GLY A 116 -14.87 6.87 -19.27
CA GLY A 116 -13.75 7.72 -19.69
C GLY A 116 -12.71 8.01 -18.60
N ILE A 117 -12.86 7.45 -17.40
CA ILE A 117 -11.94 7.62 -16.27
C ILE A 117 -11.24 6.30 -15.95
N ILE A 118 -9.94 6.35 -15.70
CA ILE A 118 -9.15 5.25 -15.17
C ILE A 118 -8.44 5.71 -13.91
N PHE A 119 -8.44 4.86 -12.89
CA PHE A 119 -7.66 5.05 -11.68
C PHE A 119 -7.02 3.71 -11.28
N ALA A 120 -5.70 3.65 -11.21
CA ALA A 120 -4.95 2.45 -10.86
C ALA A 120 -4.06 2.72 -9.64
N THR A 121 -3.93 1.74 -8.74
CA THR A 121 -3.13 1.86 -7.52
C THR A 121 -2.22 0.65 -7.32
N LEU A 122 -1.19 0.80 -6.50
CA LEU A 122 -0.56 -0.34 -5.84
C LEU A 122 -1.56 -1.02 -4.90
N HIS A 123 -1.24 -2.23 -4.47
CA HIS A 123 -2.08 -2.97 -3.53
C HIS A 123 -2.20 -2.24 -2.18
N ASN A 124 -3.41 -2.29 -1.60
CA ASN A 124 -3.67 -1.84 -0.23
C ASN A 124 -2.74 -2.54 0.76
N ASN A 125 -2.44 -1.88 1.88
CA ASN A 125 -1.52 -2.36 2.93
C ASN A 125 -0.07 -2.60 2.45
N SER A 126 0.37 -1.96 1.37
CA SER A 126 1.76 -2.03 0.94
C SER A 126 2.62 -1.03 1.70
N VAL A 127 3.82 -1.44 2.11
CA VAL A 127 4.85 -0.51 2.62
C VAL A 127 5.42 0.27 1.44
N VAL A 128 5.47 1.60 1.57
CA VAL A 128 5.93 2.50 0.50
C VAL A 128 6.97 3.48 1.00
N ASN A 129 7.89 3.84 0.12
CA ASN A 129 8.94 4.83 0.37
C ASN A 129 8.56 6.20 -0.16
N LYS A 130 9.17 7.26 0.39
CA LYS A 130 9.01 8.63 -0.12
C LYS A 130 9.36 8.69 -1.63
N HIS A 131 8.56 9.43 -2.39
CA HIS A 131 8.60 9.58 -3.85
C HIS A 131 8.22 8.34 -4.67
N GLN A 132 7.89 7.21 -4.04
CA GLN A 132 7.39 6.05 -4.75
C GLN A 132 6.02 6.36 -5.38
N VAL A 133 5.84 6.03 -6.65
CA VAL A 133 4.53 6.13 -7.32
C VAL A 133 3.60 5.08 -6.72
N VAL A 134 2.47 5.53 -6.17
CA VAL A 134 1.50 4.68 -5.46
C VAL A 134 0.19 4.52 -6.22
N ALA A 135 -0.14 5.48 -7.07
CA ALA A 135 -1.33 5.45 -7.92
C ALA A 135 -1.14 6.32 -9.16
N GLY A 136 -2.05 6.17 -10.12
CA GLY A 136 -2.17 7.06 -11.25
C GLY A 136 -3.58 7.07 -11.79
N THR A 137 -4.04 8.26 -12.18
CA THR A 137 -5.31 8.44 -12.87
C THR A 137 -5.07 8.84 -14.32
N ARG A 138 -5.97 8.44 -15.21
CA ARG A 138 -5.99 8.84 -16.60
C ARG A 138 -7.40 9.14 -17.09
N ILE A 139 -7.58 10.28 -17.74
CA ILE A 139 -8.75 10.58 -18.55
C ILE A 139 -8.50 10.05 -19.96
N ILE A 140 -9.40 9.21 -20.46
CA ILE A 140 -9.29 8.55 -21.77
C ILE A 140 -9.68 9.47 -22.93
N PRO A 141 -10.84 10.15 -22.90
CA PRO A 141 -11.16 11.12 -23.94
C PRO A 141 -10.36 12.40 -23.73
N LEU A 142 -10.11 13.12 -24.84
CA LEU A 142 -9.41 14.41 -24.82
C LEU A 142 -10.13 15.48 -23.97
N ALA A 143 -11.44 15.33 -23.81
CA ALA A 143 -12.26 16.13 -22.92
C ALA A 143 -13.34 15.25 -22.29
N ILE A 144 -13.70 15.54 -21.03
CA ILE A 144 -14.76 14.84 -20.28
C ILE A 144 -15.83 15.85 -19.86
N HIS A 145 -17.08 15.41 -19.76
CA HIS A 145 -18.15 16.25 -19.24
C HIS A 145 -17.92 16.60 -17.77
N GLU A 146 -18.17 17.85 -17.40
CA GLU A 146 -18.03 18.36 -16.03
C GLU A 146 -18.83 17.52 -15.03
N ASP A 147 -20.06 17.12 -15.36
CA ASP A 147 -20.93 16.33 -14.47
C ASP A 147 -20.33 14.96 -14.11
N LEU A 148 -19.77 14.26 -15.11
CA LEU A 148 -19.09 12.97 -14.90
C LEU A 148 -17.82 13.13 -14.06
N LEU A 149 -17.08 14.22 -14.27
CA LEU A 149 -15.89 14.52 -13.48
C LEU A 149 -16.26 14.82 -12.02
N LEU A 150 -17.30 15.61 -11.77
CA LEU A 150 -17.78 15.93 -10.42
C LEU A 150 -18.25 14.68 -9.68
N GLU A 151 -18.93 13.75 -10.36
CA GLU A 151 -19.32 12.45 -9.79
C GLU A 151 -18.08 11.65 -9.38
N ALA A 152 -17.09 11.52 -10.27
CA ALA A 152 -15.86 10.79 -9.96
C ALA A 152 -15.05 11.44 -8.83
N GLU A 153 -14.98 12.77 -8.77
CA GLU A 153 -14.37 13.51 -7.66
C GLU A 153 -15.09 13.25 -6.33
N HIS A 154 -16.43 13.18 -6.35
CA HIS A 154 -17.22 12.86 -5.18
C HIS A 154 -16.93 11.44 -4.67
N LEU A 155 -16.93 10.46 -5.57
CA LEU A 155 -16.62 9.06 -5.26
C LEU A 155 -15.19 8.87 -4.74
N ALA A 156 -14.24 9.65 -5.27
CA ALA A 156 -12.82 9.59 -4.88
C ALA A 156 -12.51 10.27 -3.53
N SER A 157 -13.38 11.16 -3.06
CA SER A 157 -13.13 11.97 -1.84
C SER A 157 -13.98 11.56 -0.64
N ARG A 158 -15.00 10.70 -0.80
CA ARG A 158 -15.97 10.37 0.27
C ARG A 158 -16.15 8.87 0.53
N PRO A 159 -16.36 8.46 1.79
CA PRO A 159 -16.36 9.28 3.02
C PRO A 159 -14.96 9.74 3.47
N LEU A 160 -13.90 9.14 2.94
CA LEU A 160 -12.51 9.49 3.18
C LEU A 160 -11.78 9.51 1.83
N PRO A 161 -10.59 10.13 1.74
CA PRO A 161 -9.78 10.09 0.52
C PRO A 161 -9.46 8.66 0.07
N LEU A 162 -9.45 8.44 -1.24
CA LEU A 162 -9.21 7.14 -1.86
C LEU A 162 -7.81 6.61 -1.56
N VAL A 163 -6.79 7.46 -1.62
CA VAL A 163 -5.37 7.12 -1.41
C VAL A 163 -4.81 7.87 -0.21
N GLU A 164 -4.26 7.15 0.77
CA GLU A 164 -3.57 7.73 1.93
C GLU A 164 -2.28 6.96 2.21
N VAL A 165 -1.29 7.61 2.82
CA VAL A 165 -0.09 6.96 3.37
C VAL A 165 -0.02 7.25 4.86
N LYS A 166 -0.21 6.22 5.69
CA LYS A 166 -0.11 6.34 7.14
C LYS A 166 1.35 6.27 7.59
N PRO A 167 1.84 7.22 8.40
CA PRO A 167 3.20 7.18 8.91
C PRO A 167 3.36 6.04 9.92
N PHE A 168 4.57 5.50 10.01
CA PHE A 168 4.91 4.57 11.09
C PHE A 168 5.19 5.32 12.39
N GLN A 169 4.76 4.74 13.51
CA GLN A 169 4.95 5.26 14.86
C GLN A 169 6.14 4.56 15.51
N PRO A 170 7.05 5.26 16.21
CA PRO A 170 8.22 4.63 16.83
C PRO A 170 7.84 3.91 18.12
N LEU A 171 7.14 2.78 18.00
CA LEU A 171 6.63 2.00 19.13
C LEU A 171 7.76 1.41 19.97
N TRP A 172 7.61 1.45 21.29
CA TRP A 172 8.44 0.66 22.21
C TRP A 172 8.08 -0.82 22.13
N VAL A 173 9.03 -1.64 21.69
CA VAL A 173 8.85 -3.07 21.46
C VAL A 173 9.63 -3.88 22.50
N ALA A 174 8.92 -4.76 23.20
CA ALA A 174 9.50 -5.74 24.10
C ALA A 174 9.38 -7.15 23.51
N VAL A 175 10.31 -8.03 23.88
CA VAL A 175 10.36 -9.41 23.38
C VAL A 175 10.43 -10.38 24.56
N VAL A 176 9.58 -11.40 24.53
CA VAL A 176 9.67 -12.54 25.45
C VAL A 176 10.02 -13.76 24.61
N THR A 177 11.21 -14.29 24.80
CA THR A 177 11.65 -15.50 24.09
C THR A 177 11.47 -16.71 24.98
N THR A 178 10.74 -17.70 24.47
CA THR A 178 10.45 -18.96 25.16
C THR A 178 11.29 -20.08 24.57
N GLY A 179 11.57 -21.09 25.37
CA GLY A 179 12.43 -22.22 25.02
C GLY A 179 13.26 -22.64 26.22
N SER A 180 12.94 -23.77 26.83
CA SER A 180 13.67 -24.31 27.97
C SER A 180 15.16 -24.55 27.65
N GLU A 181 15.46 -24.95 26.41
CA GLU A 181 16.80 -25.11 25.85
C GLU A 181 17.55 -23.79 25.66
N VAL A 182 16.84 -22.70 25.35
CA VAL A 182 17.44 -21.36 25.22
C VAL A 182 17.71 -20.81 26.61
N ASN A 183 16.75 -20.93 27.51
CA ASN A 183 16.83 -20.46 28.89
C ASN A 183 17.94 -21.16 29.70
N SER A 184 18.13 -22.47 29.49
CA SER A 184 19.23 -23.24 30.12
C SER A 184 20.60 -22.99 29.48
N GLY A 185 20.66 -22.26 28.35
CA GLY A 185 21.89 -21.97 27.62
C GLY A 185 22.39 -23.13 26.76
N LEU A 186 21.58 -24.17 26.55
CA LEU A 186 21.91 -25.30 25.67
C LEU A 186 22.04 -24.83 24.21
N ILE A 187 21.20 -23.89 23.80
CA ILE A 187 21.29 -23.21 22.50
C ILE A 187 21.27 -21.69 22.69
N ARG A 188 21.76 -20.96 21.67
CA ARG A 188 21.70 -19.49 21.64
C ARG A 188 20.40 -19.02 20.99
N ASP A 189 19.87 -17.91 21.48
CA ASP A 189 18.71 -17.27 20.86
C ASP A 189 19.01 -16.77 19.44
N GLY A 190 18.14 -17.12 18.49
CA GLY A 190 18.16 -16.63 17.12
C GLY A 190 17.17 -15.49 16.84
N PHE A 191 16.16 -15.29 17.69
CA PHE A 191 15.07 -14.36 17.43
C PHE A 191 15.46 -12.91 17.62
N SER A 192 16.30 -12.59 18.62
CA SER A 192 16.68 -11.20 18.94
C SER A 192 17.14 -10.44 17.70
N TYR A 193 18.05 -11.03 16.92
CA TYR A 193 18.58 -10.42 15.71
C TYR A 193 17.49 -10.19 14.65
N VAL A 194 16.71 -11.23 14.34
CA VAL A 194 15.68 -11.18 13.29
C VAL A 194 14.58 -10.18 13.64
N VAL A 195 14.08 -10.22 14.88
CA VAL A 195 13.02 -9.34 15.36
C VAL A 195 13.51 -7.90 15.39
N ARG A 196 14.73 -7.64 15.89
CA ARG A 196 15.30 -6.29 15.94
C ARG A 196 15.42 -5.66 14.56
N GLN A 197 15.83 -6.41 13.52
CA GLN A 197 15.86 -5.90 12.15
C GLN A 197 14.47 -5.51 11.64
N LYS A 198 13.46 -6.37 11.88
CA LYS A 198 12.07 -6.09 11.48
C LYS A 198 11.49 -4.88 12.21
N VAL A 199 11.75 -4.74 13.50
CA VAL A 199 11.32 -3.58 14.32
C VAL A 199 11.99 -2.28 13.86
N ASN A 200 13.31 -2.30 13.63
CA ASN A 200 14.07 -1.13 13.21
C ASN A 200 13.61 -0.61 11.84
N THR A 201 13.17 -1.50 10.93
CA THR A 201 12.64 -1.14 9.60
C THR A 201 11.48 -0.15 9.68
N PHE A 202 10.71 -0.18 10.78
CA PHE A 202 9.56 0.70 11.00
C PHE A 202 9.83 1.83 12.00
N GLY A 203 11.09 2.01 12.42
CA GLY A 203 11.49 3.00 13.43
C GLY A 203 11.10 2.63 14.85
N GLY A 204 10.79 1.36 15.12
CA GLY A 204 10.50 0.88 16.47
C GLY A 204 11.71 0.96 17.40
N ARG A 205 11.43 1.10 18.68
CA ARG A 205 12.43 1.26 19.74
C ARG A 205 12.53 -0.02 20.54
N TRP A 206 13.72 -0.58 20.62
CA TRP A 206 13.96 -1.78 21.41
C TRP A 206 13.91 -1.47 22.90
N MET A 207 12.93 -2.04 23.60
CA MET A 207 12.77 -1.86 25.03
C MET A 207 13.61 -2.86 25.81
N GLY A 208 13.53 -4.14 25.44
CA GLY A 208 14.20 -5.21 26.15
C GLY A 208 13.80 -6.57 25.61
N GLN A 209 14.52 -7.59 26.08
CA GLN A 209 14.18 -8.98 25.84
C GLN A 209 14.44 -9.79 27.10
N THR A 210 13.47 -10.59 27.49
CA THR A 210 13.63 -11.63 28.52
C THR A 210 13.55 -12.99 27.87
N ILE A 211 14.38 -13.92 28.33
CA ILE A 211 14.32 -15.34 27.95
C ILE A 211 13.75 -16.10 29.15
N VAL A 212 12.73 -16.90 28.92
CA VAL A 212 12.03 -17.70 29.95
C VAL A 212 11.85 -19.14 29.47
N PRO A 213 11.75 -20.13 30.37
CA PRO A 213 11.36 -21.48 29.98
C PRO A 213 9.93 -21.52 29.44
N ASP A 214 9.51 -22.65 28.89
CA ASP A 214 8.13 -22.86 28.40
C ASP A 214 7.14 -23.07 29.54
N ASP A 215 6.98 -22.04 30.36
CA ASP A 215 6.04 -21.97 31.47
C ASP A 215 5.05 -20.82 31.24
N ALA A 216 3.76 -21.15 31.27
CA ALA A 216 2.73 -20.20 30.88
C ALA A 216 2.57 -19.04 31.87
N GLU A 217 2.81 -19.26 33.17
CA GLU A 217 2.69 -18.24 34.20
C GLU A 217 3.89 -17.29 34.16
N LEU A 218 5.10 -17.81 33.94
CA LEU A 218 6.30 -16.97 33.77
C LEU A 218 6.20 -16.08 32.53
N ILE A 219 5.79 -16.64 31.39
CA ILE A 219 5.59 -15.87 30.15
C ILE A 219 4.51 -14.80 30.35
N ALA A 220 3.38 -15.14 30.99
CA ALA A 220 2.32 -14.17 31.28
C ALA A 220 2.80 -13.06 32.23
N GLY A 221 3.59 -13.41 33.25
CA GLY A 221 4.23 -12.45 34.15
C GLY A 221 5.12 -11.45 33.41
N GLU A 222 5.98 -11.92 32.50
CA GLU A 222 6.84 -11.04 31.69
C GLU A 222 6.04 -10.13 30.73
N ILE A 223 4.93 -10.63 30.16
CA ILE A 223 4.01 -9.79 29.39
C ILE A 223 3.49 -8.63 30.25
N HIS A 224 3.08 -8.89 31.49
CA HIS A 224 2.61 -7.85 32.41
C HIS A 224 3.72 -6.88 32.83
N ASN A 225 4.92 -7.39 33.10
CA ASN A 225 6.09 -6.57 33.46
C ASN A 225 6.40 -5.55 32.36
N PHE A 226 6.52 -6.01 31.11
CA PHE A 226 6.77 -5.10 29.98
C PHE A 226 5.64 -4.10 29.74
N ILE A 227 4.38 -4.48 29.95
CA ILE A 227 3.26 -3.54 29.86
C ILE A 227 3.37 -2.47 30.95
N ALA A 228 3.70 -2.86 32.19
CA ALA A 228 3.87 -1.92 33.29
C ALA A 228 5.04 -0.94 33.05
N GLU A 229 6.10 -1.39 32.38
CA GLU A 229 7.22 -0.55 31.97
C GLU A 229 6.92 0.36 30.75
N GLY A 230 5.76 0.17 30.09
CA GLY A 230 5.30 1.02 28.99
C GLY A 230 5.49 0.46 27.58
N ALA A 231 5.62 -0.87 27.43
CA ALA A 231 5.67 -1.50 26.11
C ALA A 231 4.41 -1.18 25.29
N GLN A 232 4.62 -0.88 24.01
CA GLN A 232 3.57 -0.54 23.05
C GLN A 232 3.33 -1.66 22.02
N LEU A 233 4.23 -2.65 21.98
CA LEU A 233 4.10 -3.91 21.25
C LEU A 233 4.92 -4.97 21.97
N ILE A 234 4.35 -6.15 22.18
CA ILE A 234 5.06 -7.31 22.73
C ILE A 234 5.10 -8.42 21.69
N LEU A 235 6.28 -8.96 21.46
CA LEU A 235 6.49 -10.13 20.61
C LEU A 235 6.92 -11.30 21.49
N VAL A 236 6.10 -12.34 21.54
CA VAL A 236 6.43 -13.59 22.25
C VAL A 236 6.90 -14.60 21.20
N THR A 237 8.15 -15.02 21.26
CA THR A 237 8.81 -15.81 20.22
C THR A 237 9.16 -17.20 20.75
N GLY A 238 8.94 -18.25 19.97
CA GLY A 238 9.12 -19.63 20.43
C GLY A 238 7.84 -20.21 21.05
N GLY A 239 7.79 -21.53 21.21
CA GLY A 239 6.70 -22.20 21.90
C GLY A 239 5.30 -22.02 21.27
N MET A 240 5.18 -21.88 19.95
CA MET A 240 3.94 -21.52 19.23
C MET A 240 3.34 -22.65 18.35
N SER A 241 4.00 -23.79 18.26
CA SER A 241 3.59 -24.95 17.48
C SER A 241 2.39 -25.67 18.12
N VAL A 242 2.08 -26.87 17.60
CA VAL A 242 1.07 -27.79 18.14
C VAL A 242 1.62 -28.70 19.25
N ASP A 243 2.87 -28.50 19.65
CA ASP A 243 3.50 -29.30 20.70
C ASP A 243 2.72 -29.12 22.02
N ALA A 244 2.60 -30.19 22.80
CA ALA A 244 1.93 -30.13 24.10
C ALA A 244 2.74 -29.29 25.11
N ASP A 245 4.05 -29.23 24.91
CA ASP A 245 4.98 -28.48 25.76
C ASP A 245 5.02 -26.99 25.41
N ASP A 246 4.44 -26.59 24.27
CA ASP A 246 4.42 -25.21 23.79
C ASP A 246 3.45 -24.34 24.62
N ALA A 247 4.03 -23.57 25.53
CA ALA A 247 3.27 -22.77 26.49
C ALA A 247 2.81 -21.40 25.96
N THR A 248 3.34 -20.89 24.84
CA THR A 248 3.14 -19.49 24.43
C THR A 248 1.67 -19.14 24.14
N PRO A 249 0.90 -19.90 23.33
CA PRO A 249 -0.51 -19.59 23.10
C PRO A 249 -1.34 -19.62 24.39
N ARG A 250 -0.99 -20.52 25.32
CA ARG A 250 -1.63 -20.60 26.64
C ARG A 250 -1.26 -19.38 27.48
N ALA A 251 0.01 -19.03 27.55
CA ALA A 251 0.52 -17.88 28.29
C ALA A 251 -0.12 -16.55 27.86
N ILE A 252 -0.23 -16.31 26.55
CA ILE A 252 -0.88 -15.11 26.03
C ILE A 252 -2.34 -15.04 26.50
N ARG A 253 -3.06 -16.17 26.54
CA ARG A 253 -4.42 -16.22 27.11
C ARG A 253 -4.43 -15.99 28.62
N THR A 254 -3.50 -16.61 29.35
CA THR A 254 -3.34 -16.48 30.80
C THR A 254 -3.07 -15.03 31.22
N SER A 255 -2.33 -14.26 30.41
CA SER A 255 -2.11 -12.82 30.65
C SER A 255 -3.38 -11.95 30.59
N GLY A 256 -4.54 -12.55 30.25
CA GLY A 256 -5.80 -11.83 30.07
C GLY A 256 -5.90 -11.08 28.74
N ALA A 257 -4.93 -11.25 27.83
CA ALA A 257 -4.98 -10.64 26.51
C ALA A 257 -6.15 -11.20 25.69
N GLN A 258 -6.90 -10.31 25.05
CA GLN A 258 -8.03 -10.68 24.20
C GLN A 258 -7.50 -11.19 22.85
N VAL A 259 -7.65 -12.50 22.63
CA VAL A 259 -7.21 -13.14 21.39
C VAL A 259 -8.08 -12.69 20.22
N VAL A 260 -7.45 -12.09 19.20
CA VAL A 260 -8.12 -11.74 17.94
C VAL A 260 -8.16 -12.97 17.03
N PHE A 261 -7.01 -13.64 16.91
CA PHE A 261 -6.88 -14.90 16.20
C PHE A 261 -5.67 -15.69 16.69
N HIS A 262 -5.73 -17.00 16.48
CA HIS A 262 -4.63 -17.93 16.63
C HIS A 262 -4.71 -18.86 15.43
N GLY A 263 -3.72 -18.78 14.53
CA GLY A 263 -3.83 -19.37 13.20
C GLY A 263 -4.14 -18.32 12.14
N ALA A 264 -3.12 -17.87 11.39
CA ALA A 264 -3.30 -17.04 10.20
C ALA A 264 -3.41 -17.92 8.94
N PRO A 265 -4.30 -17.59 7.99
CA PRO A 265 -4.37 -18.26 6.69
C PRO A 265 -3.23 -17.79 5.76
N VAL A 266 -1.99 -17.88 6.24
CA VAL A 266 -0.78 -17.39 5.57
C VAL A 266 0.32 -18.44 5.73
N LEU A 267 1.01 -18.74 4.63
CA LEU A 267 2.09 -19.72 4.56
C LEU A 267 3.32 -19.05 3.93
N PRO A 268 4.44 -18.88 4.66
CA PRO A 268 4.75 -19.39 6.00
C PRO A 268 4.27 -18.49 7.17
N GLY A 269 4.23 -19.06 8.37
CA GLY A 269 3.84 -18.37 9.60
C GLY A 269 2.38 -18.60 10.03
N SER A 270 1.78 -19.73 9.66
CA SER A 270 0.39 -20.07 9.97
C SER A 270 0.09 -20.09 11.48
N HIS A 271 1.03 -20.51 12.31
CA HIS A 271 0.89 -20.57 13.79
C HIS A 271 0.94 -19.19 14.49
N PHE A 272 1.01 -18.10 13.74
CA PHE A 272 1.02 -16.76 14.32
C PHE A 272 -0.27 -16.48 15.11
N MET A 273 -0.12 -15.78 16.23
CA MET A 273 -1.21 -15.36 17.11
C MET A 273 -1.18 -13.86 17.32
N LEU A 274 -2.34 -13.21 17.29
CA LEU A 274 -2.48 -11.82 17.72
C LEU A 274 -3.51 -11.74 18.83
N ALA A 275 -3.11 -11.13 19.93
CA ALA A 275 -3.98 -10.73 21.01
C ALA A 275 -3.76 -9.25 21.36
N TYR A 276 -4.68 -8.67 22.12
CA TYR A 276 -4.52 -7.33 22.68
C TYR A 276 -4.73 -7.36 24.18
N LEU A 277 -3.75 -6.89 24.94
CA LEU A 277 -3.95 -6.54 26.35
C LEU A 277 -4.25 -5.04 26.43
N GLY A 278 -5.54 -4.70 26.54
CA GLY A 278 -6.05 -3.35 26.34
C GLY A 278 -5.78 -2.83 24.92
N ARG A 279 -4.85 -1.87 24.80
CA ARG A 279 -4.43 -1.29 23.52
C ARG A 279 -3.13 -1.89 22.97
N VAL A 280 -2.37 -2.63 23.79
CA VAL A 280 -1.06 -3.16 23.42
C VAL A 280 -1.24 -4.48 22.66
N PRO A 281 -0.80 -4.59 21.39
CA PRO A 281 -0.73 -5.85 20.69
C PRO A 281 0.31 -6.78 21.33
N VAL A 282 -0.09 -8.03 21.53
CA VAL A 282 0.76 -9.15 21.97
C VAL A 282 0.73 -10.18 20.85
N CYS A 283 1.87 -10.38 20.19
CA CYS A 283 1.98 -11.28 19.04
C CYS A 283 2.77 -12.54 19.41
N GLY A 284 2.16 -13.71 19.23
CA GLY A 284 2.86 -14.99 19.26
C GLY A 284 3.50 -15.27 17.90
N VAL A 285 4.83 -15.38 17.87
CA VAL A 285 5.64 -15.52 16.65
C VAL A 285 6.23 -16.93 16.58
N PRO A 286 5.91 -17.72 15.54
CA PRO A 286 6.36 -19.09 15.45
C PRO A 286 7.85 -19.23 15.08
N GLY A 287 8.43 -20.38 15.46
CA GLY A 287 9.80 -20.80 15.12
C GLY A 287 10.17 -20.64 13.66
N GLY A 288 9.21 -20.87 12.75
CA GLY A 288 9.38 -20.69 11.30
C GLY A 288 9.91 -19.31 10.91
N ALA A 289 9.65 -18.27 11.70
CA ALA A 289 10.16 -16.91 11.44
C ALA A 289 11.68 -16.78 11.53
N LEU A 290 12.40 -17.77 12.07
CA LEU A 290 13.87 -17.85 12.02
C LEU A 290 14.39 -18.29 10.65
N PHE A 291 13.61 -19.08 9.92
CA PHE A 291 14.01 -19.70 8.66
C PHE A 291 13.45 -18.96 7.45
N ASP A 292 12.20 -18.51 7.56
CA ASP A 292 11.50 -17.80 6.50
C ASP A 292 11.72 -16.29 6.60
N LYS A 293 12.23 -15.70 5.51
CA LYS A 293 12.48 -14.24 5.44
C LYS A 293 11.22 -13.41 5.66
N VAL A 294 10.10 -13.88 5.13
CA VAL A 294 8.80 -13.19 5.13
C VAL A 294 7.73 -14.16 5.62
N THR A 295 6.98 -13.77 6.65
CA THR A 295 5.92 -14.56 7.30
C THR A 295 4.67 -13.72 7.54
N THR A 296 3.66 -14.29 8.20
CA THR A 296 2.52 -13.53 8.76
C THR A 296 2.95 -12.28 9.54
N LEU A 297 4.05 -12.34 10.31
CA LEU A 297 4.54 -11.19 11.07
C LEU A 297 4.83 -10.00 10.14
N ASP A 298 5.42 -10.24 8.97
CA ASP A 298 5.76 -9.18 8.01
C ASP A 298 4.52 -8.51 7.37
N LEU A 299 3.38 -9.20 7.34
CA LEU A 299 2.10 -8.63 6.88
C LEU A 299 1.39 -7.83 7.99
N VAL A 300 1.55 -8.24 9.24
CA VAL A 300 0.87 -7.68 10.41
C VAL A 300 1.63 -6.49 11.01
N LEU A 301 2.95 -6.61 11.11
CA LEU A 301 3.83 -5.63 11.74
C LEU A 301 3.70 -4.21 11.16
N PRO A 302 3.75 -3.98 9.82
CA PRO A 302 3.62 -2.62 9.27
C PRO A 302 2.26 -1.98 9.62
N ARG A 303 1.20 -2.78 9.78
CA ARG A 303 -0.13 -2.30 10.16
C ARG A 303 -0.17 -1.86 11.63
N ILE A 304 0.45 -2.63 12.52
CA ILE A 304 0.63 -2.25 13.93
C ILE A 304 1.42 -0.95 14.03
N PHE A 305 2.55 -0.85 13.33
CA PHE A 305 3.38 0.37 13.31
C PHE A 305 2.64 1.57 12.70
N ALA A 306 1.70 1.35 11.78
CA ALA A 306 0.82 2.41 11.27
C ALA A 306 -0.35 2.75 12.23
N GLY A 307 -0.37 2.18 13.44
CA GLY A 307 -1.39 2.41 14.46
C GLY A 307 -2.75 1.78 14.14
N GLU A 308 -2.80 0.73 13.32
CA GLU A 308 -4.05 -0.01 13.07
C GLU A 308 -4.35 -0.99 14.21
N ARG A 309 -5.62 -1.05 14.60
CA ARG A 309 -6.15 -2.17 15.38
C ARG A 309 -6.68 -3.21 14.42
N ILE A 310 -6.01 -4.36 14.37
CA ILE A 310 -6.29 -5.41 13.39
C ILE A 310 -7.41 -6.29 13.93
N SER A 311 -8.43 -6.52 13.11
CA SER A 311 -9.57 -7.37 13.44
C SER A 311 -9.36 -8.81 13.00
N LYS A 312 -10.27 -9.71 13.42
CA LYS A 312 -10.28 -11.08 12.90
C LYS A 312 -10.57 -11.12 11.39
N ALA A 313 -11.47 -10.27 10.91
CA ALA A 313 -11.83 -10.20 9.49
C ALA A 313 -10.64 -9.81 8.61
N ASP A 314 -9.82 -8.86 9.07
CA ASP A 314 -8.58 -8.45 8.41
C ASP A 314 -7.62 -9.62 8.16
N ILE A 315 -7.57 -10.56 9.09
CA ILE A 315 -6.64 -11.69 9.06
C ILE A 315 -7.20 -12.83 8.24
N VAL A 316 -8.51 -13.10 8.36
CA VAL A 316 -9.19 -14.06 7.49
C VAL A 316 -9.02 -13.69 6.01
N ALA A 317 -9.10 -12.39 5.69
CA ALA A 317 -8.90 -11.91 4.34
C ALA A 317 -7.50 -12.23 3.77
N LEU A 318 -6.47 -12.38 4.62
CA LEU A 318 -5.11 -12.72 4.18
C LEU A 318 -5.01 -14.07 3.45
N GLY A 319 -6.01 -14.95 3.58
CA GLY A 319 -6.07 -16.21 2.84
C GLY A 319 -5.98 -16.00 1.33
N HIS A 320 -6.59 -14.93 0.82
CA HIS A 320 -6.46 -14.56 -0.58
C HIS A 320 -5.10 -13.90 -0.83
N GLY A 321 -4.16 -14.65 -1.42
CA GLY A 321 -2.78 -14.19 -1.64
C GLY A 321 -1.82 -14.49 -0.48
N GLY A 322 -2.25 -15.25 0.53
CA GLY A 322 -1.45 -15.63 1.69
C GLY A 322 -0.43 -16.74 1.45
N LEU A 323 -0.24 -17.23 0.22
CA LEU A 323 0.70 -18.29 -0.12
C LEU A 323 2.01 -17.71 -0.68
N CYS A 324 3.11 -17.90 0.04
CA CYS A 324 4.45 -17.52 -0.42
C CYS A 324 4.95 -18.56 -1.42
N LEU A 325 5.57 -18.08 -2.51
CA LEU A 325 6.11 -18.95 -3.58
C LEU A 325 7.52 -19.49 -3.28
N GLY A 326 8.16 -19.09 -2.17
CA GLY A 326 9.49 -19.58 -1.82
C GLY A 326 10.57 -19.25 -2.87
N CYS A 327 10.51 -18.06 -3.48
CA CYS A 327 11.41 -17.69 -4.57
C CYS A 327 12.90 -17.76 -4.17
N PRO A 328 13.83 -18.21 -5.04
CA PRO A 328 15.26 -18.29 -4.74
C PRO A 328 15.87 -16.95 -4.29
N SER A 329 15.47 -15.87 -4.95
CA SER A 329 15.69 -14.50 -4.49
C SER A 329 14.36 -13.90 -4.08
N CYS A 330 14.29 -13.38 -2.85
CA CYS A 330 13.05 -12.83 -2.29
C CYS A 330 12.67 -11.54 -3.02
N GLN A 331 11.46 -11.52 -3.60
CA GLN A 331 10.91 -10.37 -4.32
C GLN A 331 9.90 -9.56 -3.48
N TYR A 332 9.64 -9.97 -2.24
CA TYR A 332 8.73 -9.25 -1.36
C TYR A 332 9.27 -7.82 -1.10
N PRO A 333 8.43 -6.77 -1.13
CA PRO A 333 6.95 -6.77 -1.21
C PRO A 333 6.37 -6.66 -2.64
N ASN A 334 7.20 -6.81 -3.68
CA ASN A 334 6.83 -6.68 -5.10
C ASN A 334 6.36 -8.01 -5.73
N CYS A 335 5.94 -8.98 -4.92
CA CYS A 335 5.33 -10.24 -5.37
C CYS A 335 3.85 -10.31 -4.96
N SER A 336 3.17 -11.40 -5.33
CA SER A 336 1.76 -11.65 -5.03
C SER A 336 1.47 -11.96 -3.55
N PHE A 337 2.50 -12.18 -2.73
CA PHE A 337 2.34 -12.57 -1.33
C PHE A 337 1.73 -11.45 -0.47
N GLY A 338 0.71 -11.79 0.31
CA GLY A 338 0.03 -10.90 1.24
C GLY A 338 -0.82 -9.80 0.58
N LYS A 339 -1.18 -9.95 -0.71
CA LYS A 339 -1.95 -8.95 -1.48
C LYS A 339 -3.47 -9.16 -1.41
N ALA A 340 -3.98 -9.49 -0.22
CA ALA A 340 -5.40 -9.70 -0.01
C ALA A 340 -6.23 -8.46 -0.40
N SER A 341 -7.26 -8.69 -1.21
CA SER A 341 -8.33 -7.72 -1.43
C SER A 341 -9.55 -8.18 -0.63
N PRO A 342 -10.07 -7.35 0.30
CA PRO A 342 -11.34 -7.65 0.93
C PRO A 342 -12.43 -7.70 -0.15
N PHE A 343 -13.29 -8.72 -0.08
CA PHE A 343 -14.48 -8.86 -0.91
C PHE A 343 -15.59 -7.93 -0.42
#